data_AF-A0A7N6B7Z6-F1
#
_entry.id   AF-A0A7N6B7Z6-F1
#
_cell.length_a   1.000
_cell.length_b   1.000
_cell.length_c   1.000
_cell.angle_alpha   90.00
_cell.angle_beta   90.00
_cell.angle_gamma   90.00
#
_symmetry.space_group_name_H-M   'P 1'
#
loop_
_entity.id
_entity.type
_entity.pdbx_description
1 polymer ?
#
loop_
_entity_poly.entity_id
_entity_poly.type
_entity_poly.pdbx_seq_one_letter_code
_entity_poly.pdbx_strand_id
1 'polypeptide(L)'
;MVSSNVCNVNQQNKAGYTPIMLAALAAVETPEDMRVVEQLFTKGNVNAKASQAGQTALMLAVSHGRMDMVQALLAQGAEVNLQDDEGSTALMCASEHGHAGIVKLLLSQPDCDATLTDSDESTALSIALEAGHNDIAVLLYAHANFSKGQTGVCGSAVSQLLYSMQLLLLYYYYCVSVFFLTGGCSSQWQVSLRLWC
;
A
#
# COMPACT_ATOMS: atom_id res chain seq x y z
N MET A 1 31.77 -17.54 -31.58
CA MET A 1 30.85 -18.36 -30.78
C MET A 1 30.92 -17.82 -29.36
N VAL A 2 29.97 -16.96 -28.97
CA VAL A 2 29.95 -16.39 -27.62
C VAL A 2 29.29 -17.42 -26.72
N SER A 3 30.07 -17.98 -25.80
CA SER A 3 29.62 -18.97 -24.83
C SER A 3 28.38 -18.45 -24.12
N SER A 4 27.24 -19.11 -24.35
CA SER A 4 26.03 -19.03 -23.55
C SER A 4 26.30 -19.64 -22.18
N ASN A 5 27.18 -19.01 -21.40
CA ASN A 5 27.27 -19.23 -19.98
C ASN A 5 25.95 -18.72 -19.42
N VAL A 6 25.07 -19.69 -19.17
CA VAL A 6 23.69 -19.59 -18.74
C VAL A 6 23.64 -18.76 -17.47
N CYS A 7 23.52 -17.43 -17.58
CA CYS A 7 23.19 -16.58 -16.45
C CYS A 7 21.82 -17.02 -15.96
N ASN A 8 21.75 -17.63 -14.78
CA ASN A 8 20.47 -17.96 -14.16
C ASN A 8 19.76 -16.65 -13.81
N VAL A 9 18.77 -16.30 -14.62
CA VAL A 9 17.96 -15.07 -14.50
C VAL A 9 17.15 -15.00 -13.20
N ASN A 10 17.06 -16.12 -12.47
CA ASN A 10 16.38 -16.24 -11.18
C ASN A 10 17.35 -16.38 -10.00
N GLN A 11 18.66 -16.30 -10.25
CA GLN A 11 19.66 -16.40 -9.19
C GLN A 11 19.57 -15.18 -8.26
N GLN A 12 19.36 -15.43 -6.97
CA GLN A 12 19.38 -14.39 -5.97
C GLN A 12 20.82 -14.01 -5.60
N ASN A 13 21.05 -12.71 -5.38
CA ASN A 13 22.30 -12.20 -4.82
C ASN A 13 22.35 -12.42 -3.28
N LYS A 14 23.41 -11.97 -2.61
CA LYS A 14 23.55 -12.10 -1.15
C LYS A 14 22.45 -11.39 -0.35
N ALA A 15 21.81 -10.37 -0.93
CA ALA A 15 20.69 -9.65 -0.34
C ALA A 15 19.33 -10.31 -0.66
N GLY A 16 19.31 -11.43 -1.39
CA GLY A 16 18.09 -12.15 -1.73
C GLY A 16 17.36 -11.61 -2.97
N TYR A 17 17.93 -10.65 -3.70
CA TYR A 17 17.30 -10.07 -4.89
C TYR A 17 17.67 -10.81 -6.17
N THR A 18 16.68 -11.05 -7.02
CA THR A 18 16.86 -11.56 -8.39
C THR A 18 17.21 -10.40 -9.34
N PRO A 19 17.79 -10.69 -10.53
CA PRO A 19 17.99 -9.70 -11.58
C PRO A 19 16.74 -8.89 -11.93
N ILE A 20 15.55 -9.52 -11.92
CA ILE A 20 14.27 -8.84 -12.16
C ILE A 20 13.98 -7.80 -11.08
N MET A 21 14.20 -8.14 -9.80
CA MET A 21 14.01 -7.21 -8.69
C MET A 21 14.94 -6.01 -8.77
N LEU A 22 16.20 -6.23 -9.16
CA LEU A 22 17.15 -5.14 -9.37
C LEU A 22 16.73 -4.24 -10.55
N ALA A 23 16.21 -4.81 -11.63
CA ALA A 23 15.67 -4.04 -12.75
C ALA A 23 14.45 -3.22 -12.35
N ALA A 24 13.56 -3.75 -11.51
CA ALA A 24 12.40 -3.02 -10.97
C ALA A 24 12.79 -1.77 -10.15
N LEU A 25 13.98 -1.78 -9.54
CA LEU A 25 14.55 -0.65 -8.82
C LEU A 25 15.34 0.32 -9.72
N ALA A 26 15.80 -0.14 -10.89
CA ALA A 26 16.69 0.62 -11.76
C ALA A 26 15.97 1.80 -12.42
N ALA A 27 16.60 2.98 -12.45
CA ALA A 27 16.12 4.12 -13.24
C ALA A 27 16.34 3.83 -14.74
N VAL A 28 15.25 3.77 -15.51
CA VAL A 28 15.29 3.55 -16.95
C VAL A 28 14.99 4.88 -17.63
N GLU A 29 16.01 5.52 -18.17
CA GLU A 29 15.89 6.84 -18.81
C GLU A 29 15.67 6.74 -20.34
N THR A 30 16.08 5.62 -20.95
CA THR A 30 16.02 5.42 -22.40
C THR A 30 15.07 4.29 -22.79
N PRO A 31 14.35 4.39 -23.93
CA PRO A 31 13.53 3.30 -24.46
C PRO A 31 14.32 2.03 -24.78
N GLU A 32 15.61 2.16 -25.13
CA GLU A 32 16.49 1.05 -25.44
C GLU A 32 16.77 0.17 -24.21
N ASP A 33 16.99 0.81 -23.05
CA ASP A 33 17.19 0.12 -21.78
C ASP A 33 15.91 -0.58 -21.31
N MET A 34 14.75 0.03 -21.56
CA MET A 34 13.44 -0.58 -21.27
C MET A 34 13.27 -1.91 -22.00
N ARG A 35 13.72 -1.99 -23.26
CA ARG A 35 13.64 -3.22 -24.06
C ARG A 35 14.47 -4.36 -23.44
N VAL A 36 15.59 -4.04 -22.79
CA VAL A 36 16.41 -5.04 -22.08
C VAL A 36 15.69 -5.52 -20.83
N VAL A 37 15.04 -4.61 -20.10
CA VAL A 37 14.22 -4.93 -18.92
C VAL A 37 13.06 -5.85 -19.29
N GLU A 38 12.31 -5.55 -20.34
CA GLU A 38 11.22 -6.40 -20.82
C GLU A 38 11.71 -7.79 -21.21
N GLN A 39 12.83 -7.89 -21.93
CA GLN A 39 13.43 -9.18 -22.26
C GLN A 39 13.86 -9.97 -21.02
N LEU A 40 14.27 -9.29 -19.96
CA LEU A 40 14.59 -9.93 -18.69
C LEU A 40 13.32 -10.45 -18.00
N PHE A 41 12.25 -9.66 -17.99
CA PHE A 41 10.97 -10.04 -17.39
C PHE A 41 10.33 -11.23 -18.10
N THR A 42 10.41 -11.29 -19.44
CA THR A 42 9.91 -12.45 -20.20
C THR A 42 10.67 -13.75 -19.91
N LYS A 43 11.95 -13.67 -19.54
CA LYS A 43 12.81 -14.85 -19.33
C LYS A 43 12.85 -15.32 -17.88
N GLY A 44 12.71 -14.43 -16.92
CA GLY A 44 12.78 -14.76 -15.50
C GLY A 44 11.39 -14.95 -14.87
N ASN A 45 11.40 -15.38 -13.60
CA ASN A 45 10.19 -15.51 -12.80
C ASN A 45 9.79 -14.14 -12.23
N VAL A 46 8.78 -13.52 -12.84
CA VAL A 46 8.25 -12.20 -12.46
C VAL A 46 7.67 -12.21 -11.03
N ASN A 47 7.14 -13.35 -10.59
CA ASN A 47 6.49 -13.56 -9.30
C ASN A 47 7.45 -14.13 -8.24
N ALA A 48 8.75 -14.11 -8.49
CA ALA A 48 9.73 -14.53 -7.49
C ALA A 48 9.65 -13.62 -6.25
N LYS A 49 9.71 -14.23 -5.06
CA LYS A 49 9.83 -13.53 -3.78
C LYS A 49 11.31 -13.40 -3.40
N ALA A 50 11.71 -12.23 -2.91
CA ALA A 50 13.06 -12.00 -2.40
C ALA A 50 13.28 -12.88 -1.16
N SER A 51 14.51 -13.36 -0.93
CA SER A 51 14.79 -14.16 0.28
C SER A 51 14.71 -13.34 1.56
N GLN A 52 14.75 -12.01 1.44
CA GLN A 52 14.62 -11.08 2.56
C GLN A 52 13.28 -10.37 2.42
N ALA A 53 12.44 -10.46 3.46
CA ALA A 53 11.10 -9.88 3.54
C ALA A 53 10.08 -10.40 2.50
N GLY A 54 10.44 -11.32 1.61
CA GLY A 54 9.49 -11.92 0.67
C GLY A 54 8.99 -10.99 -0.44
N GLN A 55 9.57 -9.81 -0.60
CA GLN A 55 9.06 -8.82 -1.56
C GLN A 55 9.17 -9.30 -3.01
N THR A 56 8.16 -9.01 -3.81
CA THR A 56 8.18 -9.25 -5.26
C THR A 56 8.78 -8.07 -6.02
N ALA A 57 9.14 -8.28 -7.28
CA ALA A 57 9.60 -7.17 -8.14
C ALA A 57 8.53 -6.07 -8.30
N LEU A 58 7.24 -6.46 -8.32
CA LEU A 58 6.12 -5.52 -8.38
C LEU A 58 6.08 -4.63 -7.13
N MET A 59 6.16 -5.22 -5.94
CA MET A 59 6.20 -4.45 -4.68
C MET A 59 7.35 -3.44 -4.65
N LEU A 60 8.55 -3.88 -5.06
CA LEU A 60 9.73 -3.01 -5.12
C LEU A 60 9.53 -1.82 -6.07
N ALA A 61 9.01 -2.07 -7.28
CA ALA A 61 8.68 -1.01 -8.23
C ALA A 61 7.63 -0.05 -7.67
N VAL A 62 6.61 -0.59 -7.00
CA VAL A 62 5.55 0.20 -6.37
C VAL A 62 6.09 1.09 -5.27
N SER A 63 6.84 0.57 -4.29
CA SER A 63 7.38 1.37 -3.17
C SER A 63 8.29 2.51 -3.63
N HIS A 64 8.88 2.40 -4.83
CA HIS A 64 9.73 3.44 -5.43
C HIS A 64 8.98 4.33 -6.43
N GLY A 65 7.65 4.18 -6.58
CA GLY A 65 6.83 5.00 -7.47
C GLY A 65 7.11 4.79 -8.97
N ARG A 66 7.67 3.65 -9.35
CA ARG A 66 8.16 3.37 -10.72
C ARG A 66 7.04 2.87 -11.63
N MET A 67 6.21 3.81 -12.08
CA MET A 67 5.04 3.54 -12.93
C MET A 67 5.38 2.74 -14.20
N ASP A 68 6.50 3.08 -14.84
CA ASP A 68 7.08 2.40 -16.00
C ASP A 68 7.32 0.90 -15.72
N MET A 69 7.95 0.60 -14.59
CA MET A 69 8.26 -0.77 -14.17
C MET A 69 6.99 -1.52 -13.76
N VAL A 70 6.07 -0.86 -13.05
CA VAL A 70 4.78 -1.45 -12.65
C VAL A 70 3.99 -1.89 -13.88
N GLN A 71 3.88 -1.04 -14.90
CA GLN A 71 3.19 -1.37 -16.14
C GLN A 71 3.82 -2.57 -16.86
N ALA A 72 5.14 -2.58 -16.97
CA ALA A 72 5.84 -3.67 -17.64
C ALA A 72 5.75 -5.00 -16.88
N LEU A 73 5.86 -4.98 -15.55
CA LEU A 73 5.70 -6.18 -14.73
C LEU A 73 4.29 -6.76 -14.86
N LEU A 74 3.25 -5.93 -14.82
CA LEU A 74 1.87 -6.37 -14.99
C LEU A 74 1.61 -6.90 -16.40
N ALA A 75 2.17 -6.26 -17.43
CA ALA A 75 2.10 -6.76 -18.81
C ALA A 75 2.76 -8.15 -18.99
N GLN A 76 3.71 -8.51 -18.12
CA GLN A 76 4.38 -9.81 -18.10
C GLN A 76 3.74 -10.80 -17.10
N GLY A 77 2.57 -10.49 -16.56
CA GLY A 77 1.81 -11.39 -15.69
C GLY A 77 2.22 -11.36 -14.22
N ALA A 78 2.74 -10.23 -13.74
CA ALA A 78 2.96 -10.05 -12.31
C ALA A 78 1.65 -10.19 -11.52
N GLU A 79 1.65 -11.05 -10.50
CA GLU A 79 0.48 -11.27 -9.64
C GLU A 79 0.35 -10.11 -8.63
N VAL A 80 -0.78 -9.41 -8.67
CA VAL A 80 -1.05 -8.21 -7.85
C VAL A 80 -1.34 -8.51 -6.38
N ASN A 81 -1.82 -9.71 -6.08
CA ASN A 81 -2.28 -10.12 -4.74
C ASN A 81 -1.24 -10.92 -3.95
N LEU A 82 -0.04 -11.12 -4.50
CA LEU A 82 1.01 -11.78 -3.73
C LEU A 82 1.29 -10.98 -2.46
N GLN A 83 1.50 -11.70 -1.37
CA GLN A 83 1.85 -11.14 -0.08
C GLN A 83 3.32 -11.40 0.21
N ASP A 84 3.99 -10.38 0.75
CA ASP A 84 5.33 -10.51 1.27
C ASP A 84 5.33 -11.24 2.63
N ASP A 85 6.44 -11.22 3.37
CA ASP A 85 6.53 -11.97 4.63
C ASP A 85 5.76 -11.30 5.79
N GLU A 86 5.37 -10.03 5.64
CA GLU A 86 4.53 -9.28 6.59
C GLU A 86 3.06 -9.28 6.16
N GLY A 87 2.72 -10.01 5.09
CA GLY A 87 1.35 -10.02 4.55
C GLY A 87 1.02 -8.81 3.67
N SER A 88 1.99 -7.93 3.41
CA SER A 88 1.77 -6.74 2.59
C SER A 88 1.63 -7.09 1.11
N THR A 89 0.66 -6.47 0.45
CA THR A 89 0.43 -6.57 -1.01
C THR A 89 0.98 -5.34 -1.74
N ALA A 90 1.14 -5.42 -3.05
CA ALA A 90 1.52 -4.26 -3.86
C ALA A 90 0.56 -3.07 -3.70
N LEU A 91 -0.74 -3.32 -3.53
CA LEU A 91 -1.73 -2.26 -3.31
C LEU A 91 -1.56 -1.56 -1.95
N MET A 92 -1.21 -2.32 -0.90
CA MET A 92 -0.90 -1.76 0.43
C MET A 92 0.33 -0.86 0.37
N CYS A 93 1.42 -1.33 -0.25
CA CYS A 93 2.63 -0.52 -0.43
C CYS A 93 2.34 0.78 -1.20
N ALA A 94 1.54 0.71 -2.28
CA ALA A 94 1.15 1.91 -3.06
C ALA A 94 0.34 2.90 -2.21
N SER A 95 -0.48 2.37 -1.30
CA SER A 95 -1.36 3.16 -0.43
C SER A 95 -0.57 3.83 0.69
N GLU A 96 0.40 3.14 1.29
CA GLU A 96 1.32 3.68 2.30
C GLU A 96 2.16 4.83 1.74
N HIS A 97 2.71 4.65 0.53
CA HIS A 97 3.64 5.60 -0.10
C HIS A 97 2.95 6.73 -0.86
N GLY A 98 1.61 6.77 -0.91
CA GLY A 98 0.87 7.87 -1.54
C GLY A 98 0.87 7.84 -3.07
N HIS A 99 1.06 6.67 -3.70
CA HIS A 99 1.17 6.57 -5.16
C HIS A 99 -0.20 6.39 -5.84
N ALA A 100 -1.03 7.44 -5.80
CA ALA A 100 -2.40 7.40 -6.31
C ALA A 100 -2.55 6.92 -7.77
N GLY A 101 -1.58 7.25 -8.64
CA GLY A 101 -1.56 6.75 -10.02
C GLY A 101 -1.40 5.23 -10.09
N ILE A 102 -0.50 4.68 -9.28
CA ILE A 102 -0.23 3.24 -9.21
C ILE A 102 -1.42 2.51 -8.58
N VAL A 103 -2.03 3.08 -7.53
CA VAL A 103 -3.26 2.54 -6.93
C VAL A 103 -4.35 2.36 -7.98
N LYS A 104 -4.63 3.40 -8.79
CA LYS A 104 -5.64 3.30 -9.87
C LYS A 104 -5.30 2.20 -10.86
N LEU A 105 -4.03 2.05 -11.19
CA LEU A 105 -3.58 1.04 -12.13
C LEU A 105 -3.74 -0.38 -11.56
N LEU A 106 -3.36 -0.60 -10.31
CA LEU A 106 -3.53 -1.89 -9.63
C LEU A 106 -5.01 -2.25 -9.48
N LEU A 107 -5.85 -1.31 -9.05
CA LEU A 107 -7.31 -1.51 -8.96
C LEU A 107 -7.98 -1.79 -10.30
N SER A 108 -7.40 -1.34 -11.41
CA SER A 108 -7.90 -1.65 -12.76
C SER A 108 -7.59 -3.08 -13.20
N GLN A 109 -6.72 -3.80 -12.49
CA GLN A 109 -6.43 -5.20 -12.79
C GLN A 109 -7.60 -6.08 -12.33
N PRO A 110 -8.06 -7.02 -13.17
CA PRO A 110 -9.27 -7.81 -12.90
C PRO A 110 -9.14 -8.69 -11.66
N ASP A 111 -7.92 -9.16 -11.37
CA ASP A 111 -7.64 -10.05 -10.25
C ASP A 111 -7.28 -9.29 -8.97
N CYS A 112 -7.32 -7.94 -8.95
CA CYS A 112 -6.94 -7.18 -7.76
C CYS A 112 -7.96 -7.32 -6.63
N ASP A 113 -7.51 -7.87 -5.49
CA ASP A 113 -8.30 -7.97 -4.27
C ASP A 113 -7.86 -6.90 -3.24
N ALA A 114 -8.62 -5.82 -3.18
CA ALA A 114 -8.39 -4.73 -2.22
C ALA A 114 -8.85 -5.04 -0.79
N THR A 115 -9.40 -6.23 -0.53
CA THR A 115 -9.89 -6.65 0.79
C THR A 115 -8.89 -7.48 1.59
N LEU A 116 -7.76 -7.85 0.97
CA LEU A 116 -6.66 -8.53 1.65
C LEU A 116 -6.14 -7.69 2.83
N THR A 117 -5.64 -8.40 3.84
CA THR A 117 -5.08 -7.82 5.06
C THR A 117 -3.64 -8.31 5.27
N ASP A 118 -2.80 -7.43 5.82
CA ASP A 118 -1.46 -7.78 6.27
C ASP A 118 -1.48 -8.52 7.62
N SER A 119 -0.30 -8.72 8.22
CA SER A 119 -0.15 -9.39 9.52
C SER A 119 -0.81 -8.67 10.69
N ASP A 120 -1.04 -7.36 10.57
CA ASP A 120 -1.70 -6.53 11.57
C ASP A 120 -3.20 -6.36 11.28
N GLU A 121 -3.75 -7.20 10.38
CA GLU A 121 -5.13 -7.14 9.91
C GLU A 121 -5.47 -5.82 9.19
N SER A 122 -4.46 -5.08 8.74
CA SER A 122 -4.63 -3.81 8.05
C SER A 122 -4.89 -4.02 6.56
N THR A 123 -5.85 -3.26 6.03
CA THR A 123 -6.18 -3.24 4.61
C THR A 123 -5.48 -2.07 3.92
N ALA A 124 -5.40 -2.08 2.58
CA ALA A 124 -4.92 -0.92 1.82
C ALA A 124 -5.66 0.39 2.19
N LEU A 125 -6.95 0.30 2.56
CA LEU A 125 -7.75 1.46 2.98
C LEU A 125 -7.34 2.00 4.35
N SER A 126 -7.12 1.13 5.35
CA SER A 126 -6.70 1.58 6.68
C SER A 126 -5.29 2.17 6.61
N ILE A 127 -4.38 1.54 5.86
CA ILE A 127 -3.02 2.05 5.63
C ILE A 127 -3.05 3.43 4.97
N ALA A 128 -3.89 3.65 3.94
CA ALA A 128 -4.03 4.97 3.30
C ALA A 128 -4.49 6.05 4.29
N LEU A 129 -5.42 5.71 5.19
CA LEU A 129 -5.93 6.63 6.21
C LEU A 129 -4.88 6.96 7.28
N GLU A 130 -4.15 5.95 7.74
CA GLU A 130 -3.07 6.10 8.73
C GLU A 130 -1.90 6.93 8.20
N ALA A 131 -1.56 6.72 6.92
CA ALA A 131 -0.54 7.51 6.22
C ALA A 131 -1.02 8.93 5.82
N GLY A 132 -2.33 9.22 5.94
CA GLY A 132 -2.91 10.53 5.63
C GLY A 132 -3.22 10.77 4.14
N HIS A 133 -3.18 9.74 3.30
CA HIS A 133 -3.46 9.81 1.85
C HIS A 133 -4.97 9.72 1.57
N ASN A 134 -5.69 10.79 1.93
CA ASN A 134 -7.15 10.86 1.84
C ASN A 134 -7.69 10.62 0.43
N ASP A 135 -6.98 11.05 -0.61
CA ASP A 135 -7.35 10.85 -2.01
C ASP A 135 -7.33 9.37 -2.40
N ILE A 136 -6.33 8.63 -1.94
CA ILE A 136 -6.23 7.17 -2.12
C ILE A 136 -7.32 6.45 -1.33
N ALA A 137 -7.57 6.87 -0.08
CA ALA A 137 -8.63 6.29 0.73
C ALA A 137 -10.00 6.42 0.06
N VAL A 138 -10.28 7.57 -0.57
CA VAL A 138 -11.52 7.77 -1.35
C VAL A 138 -11.57 6.85 -2.57
N LEU A 139 -10.45 6.67 -3.29
CA LEU A 139 -10.38 5.75 -4.44
C LEU A 139 -10.67 4.30 -4.03
N LEU A 140 -10.04 3.84 -2.94
CA LEU A 140 -10.24 2.49 -2.41
C LEU A 140 -11.67 2.28 -1.89
N TYR A 141 -12.21 3.26 -1.17
CA TYR A 141 -13.59 3.21 -0.67
C TYR A 141 -14.60 3.16 -1.81
N ALA A 142 -14.39 3.95 -2.87
CA ALA A 142 -15.22 3.89 -4.07
C ALA A 142 -15.18 2.48 -4.66
N HIS A 143 -13.98 1.94 -4.91
CA HIS A 143 -13.79 0.62 -5.50
C HIS A 143 -14.46 -0.51 -4.69
N ALA A 144 -14.30 -0.50 -3.36
CA ALA A 144 -14.88 -1.50 -2.46
C ALA A 144 -16.42 -1.47 -2.41
N ASN A 145 -17.03 -0.30 -2.60
CA ASN A 145 -18.50 -0.20 -2.65
C ASN A 145 -19.07 -0.57 -4.03
N PHE A 146 -18.32 -0.37 -5.11
CA PHE A 146 -18.73 -0.84 -6.44
C PHE A 146 -18.65 -2.37 -6.55
N SER A 147 -17.64 -3.01 -5.94
CA SER A 147 -17.55 -4.48 -5.92
C SER A 147 -18.66 -5.13 -5.07
N LYS A 148 -19.10 -4.47 -3.98
CA LYS A 148 -20.22 -4.90 -3.13
C LYS A 148 -21.60 -4.41 -3.62
N GLY A 149 -21.65 -3.71 -4.75
CA GLY A 149 -22.84 -3.11 -5.37
C GLY A 149 -23.87 -4.08 -5.98
N GLN A 150 -23.85 -5.35 -5.58
CA GLN A 150 -24.97 -6.29 -5.73
C GLN A 150 -25.24 -7.11 -4.45
N THR A 151 -25.27 -6.47 -3.27
CA THR A 151 -26.21 -6.85 -2.20
C THR A 151 -26.61 -5.58 -1.45
N GLY A 152 -27.83 -5.12 -1.67
CA GLY A 152 -28.25 -3.78 -1.29
C GLY A 152 -28.15 -3.47 0.21
N VAL A 153 -27.46 -2.38 0.54
CA VAL A 153 -27.94 -1.37 1.50
C VAL A 153 -27.39 -0.02 1.06
N CYS A 154 -28.29 0.84 0.62
CA CYS A 154 -28.05 2.23 0.28
C CYS A 154 -27.93 3.07 1.56
N GLY A 155 -26.89 3.89 1.69
CA GLY A 155 -26.91 5.12 2.50
C GLY A 155 -26.38 5.10 3.95
N SER A 156 -26.06 3.94 4.55
CA SER A 156 -25.67 3.90 5.97
C SER A 156 -24.20 4.23 6.26
N ALA A 157 -23.26 3.70 5.49
CA ALA A 157 -21.83 3.78 5.83
C ALA A 157 -21.24 5.21 5.71
N VAL A 158 -21.60 5.95 4.65
CA VAL A 158 -21.15 7.35 4.49
C VAL A 158 -21.79 8.24 5.56
N SER A 159 -23.06 8.00 5.91
CA SER A 159 -23.72 8.70 7.02
C SER A 159 -23.06 8.39 8.36
N GLN A 160 -22.68 7.14 8.63
CA GLN A 160 -22.02 6.73 9.88
C GLN A 160 -20.59 7.26 10.01
N LEU A 161 -19.83 7.31 8.90
CA LEU A 161 -18.49 7.90 8.89
C LEU A 161 -18.54 9.43 9.04
N LEU A 162 -19.49 10.09 8.38
CA LEU A 162 -19.73 11.52 8.62
C LEU A 162 -20.18 11.77 10.06
N TYR A 163 -21.04 10.90 10.63
CA TYR A 163 -21.47 11.01 12.02
C TYR A 163 -20.31 10.81 13.00
N SER A 164 -19.43 9.82 12.77
CA SER A 164 -18.30 9.55 13.65
C SER A 164 -17.25 10.66 13.58
N MET A 165 -16.99 11.22 12.39
CA MET A 165 -16.13 12.40 12.24
C MET A 165 -16.73 13.65 12.90
N GLN A 166 -18.05 13.86 12.81
CA GLN A 166 -18.73 14.96 13.51
C GLN A 166 -18.68 14.82 15.03
N LEU A 167 -18.84 13.60 15.56
CA LEU A 167 -18.74 13.31 17.00
C LEU A 167 -17.32 13.53 17.53
N LEU A 168 -16.28 13.13 16.79
CA LEU A 168 -14.88 13.38 17.15
C LEU A 168 -14.56 14.88 17.16
N LEU A 169 -15.05 15.63 16.17
CA LEU A 169 -14.89 17.09 16.13
C LEU A 169 -15.64 17.78 17.29
N LEU A 170 -16.86 17.35 17.60
CA LEU A 170 -17.63 17.87 18.74
C LEU A 170 -16.98 17.53 20.08
N TYR A 171 -16.46 16.31 20.24
CA TYR A 171 -15.73 15.90 21.44
C TYR A 171 -14.44 16.72 21.60
N TYR A 172 -13.68 16.92 20.52
CA TYR A 172 -12.50 17.78 20.53
C TYR A 172 -12.86 19.23 20.91
N TYR A 173 -13.93 19.79 20.34
CA TYR A 173 -14.38 21.15 20.67
C TYR A 173 -14.86 21.26 22.12
N TYR A 174 -15.54 20.23 22.64
CA TYR A 174 -15.93 20.15 24.05
C TYR A 174 -14.71 20.09 24.98
N CYS A 175 -13.71 19.25 24.68
CA CYS A 175 -12.46 19.19 25.44
C CYS A 175 -11.71 20.52 25.44
N VAL A 176 -11.61 21.19 24.29
CA VAL A 176 -10.95 22.50 24.17
C VAL A 176 -11.73 23.58 24.93
N SER A 177 -13.06 23.63 24.82
CA SER A 177 -13.88 24.62 25.52
C SER A 177 -13.89 24.43 27.04
N VAL A 178 -13.91 23.18 27.54
CA VAL A 178 -13.73 22.88 28.97
C VAL A 178 -12.36 23.34 29.45
N PHE A 179 -11.29 23.09 28.68
CA PHE A 179 -9.93 23.51 29.03
C PHE A 179 -9.79 25.05 29.16
N PHE A 180 -10.46 25.82 28.30
CA PHE A 180 -10.45 27.28 28.36
C PHE A 180 -11.40 27.86 29.43
N LEU A 181 -12.53 27.21 29.72
CA LEU A 181 -13.47 27.65 30.77
C LEU A 181 -12.94 27.39 32.18
N THR A 182 -12.09 26.38 32.38
CA THR A 182 -11.45 26.11 33.68
C THR A 182 -10.10 26.80 33.85
N GLY A 183 -9.83 27.88 33.11
CA GLY A 183 -8.60 28.68 33.23
C GLY A 183 -8.39 29.19 34.66
N GLY A 184 -7.61 28.45 35.46
CA GLY A 184 -7.21 28.87 36.80
C GLY A 184 -6.61 27.75 37.64
N CYS A 185 -5.27 27.74 37.71
CA CYS A 185 -4.47 26.95 38.65
C CYS A 185 -5.06 26.99 40.08
N SER A 186 -5.39 25.83 40.64
CA SER A 186 -5.46 25.65 42.09
C SER A 186 -5.01 24.23 42.44
N SER A 187 -4.11 24.15 43.42
CA SER A 187 -3.21 23.05 43.76
C SER A 187 -3.88 21.74 44.27
N GLN A 188 -5.11 21.44 43.87
CA GLN A 188 -5.87 20.27 44.35
C GLN A 188 -5.75 19.03 43.47
N TRP A 189 -5.18 19.11 42.28
CA TRP A 189 -5.12 17.96 41.35
C TRP A 189 -3.93 17.01 41.55
N GLN A 190 -2.99 17.29 42.46
CA GLN A 190 -1.88 16.36 42.75
C GLN A 190 -2.30 15.07 43.48
N VAL A 191 -3.55 14.96 43.96
CA VAL A 191 -3.98 13.78 44.75
C VAL A 191 -4.71 12.71 43.92
N SER A 192 -5.28 13.06 42.76
CA SER A 192 -6.02 12.07 41.93
C SER A 192 -5.17 11.28 40.93
N LEU A 193 -3.89 11.63 40.74
CA LEU A 193 -3.01 10.90 39.82
C LEU A 193 -2.49 9.55 40.38
N ARG A 194 -2.95 9.12 41.56
CA ARG A 194 -2.60 7.83 42.18
C ARG A 194 -3.66 6.74 42.04
N LEU A 195 -4.80 7.01 41.41
CA LEU A 195 -5.86 6.00 41.26
C LEU A 195 -6.07 5.50 39.83
N TRP A 196 -5.47 6.13 38.82
CA TRP A 196 -5.60 5.74 37.40
C TRP A 196 -4.22 5.64 36.71
N CYS A 197 -3.27 4.98 37.37
CA CYS A 197 -2.13 4.29 36.75
C CYS A 197 -2.03 2.92 37.40
#